data_AF-A0A9D5TMC0-F1
#
_entry.id   AF-A0A9D5TMC0-F1
#
_cell.length_a   1.000
_cell.length_b   1.000
_cell.length_c   1.000
_cell.angle_alpha   90.00
_cell.angle_beta   90.00
_cell.angle_gamma   90.00
#
_symmetry.space_group_name_H-M   'P 1'
#
loop_
_entity.id
_entity.type
_entity.pdbx_description
1 polymer ?
#
loop_
_entity_poly.entity_id
_entity_poly.type
_entity_poly.pdbx_seq_one_letter_code
_entity_poly.pdbx_strand_id
1 'polypeptide(L)'
;MNLKHAAPRKKKWPLYCFYAAVAMLLLAGVLYLVFCQNINSEFGHNEEYFGEQFDELYALSGIDEDVFSPILAQGLSALQTIGTQEEISAHGVFSRYGVDLSSYPEAHSVSAKAEALAASIDGNSGYIWVAYVQEVYDAQGELVSASGNEDARILSRWSVEKLDGAWTVTEIKEKP
;
A
#
# COMPACT_ATOMS: atom_id res chain seq x y z
N MET A 1 76.18 -5.75 -9.34
CA MET A 1 74.96 -5.35 -10.07
C MET A 1 73.83 -6.19 -9.51
N ASN A 2 72.97 -5.63 -8.65
CA ASN A 2 72.00 -6.40 -7.86
C ASN A 2 70.58 -5.93 -8.21
N LEU A 3 69.88 -6.71 -9.03
CA LEU A 3 68.50 -6.44 -9.45
C LEU A 3 67.56 -6.84 -8.31
N LYS A 4 67.05 -5.85 -7.57
CA LYS A 4 65.95 -6.07 -6.62
C LYS A 4 64.67 -6.36 -7.40
N HIS A 5 64.24 -7.62 -7.41
CA HIS A 5 62.89 -7.98 -7.83
C HIS A 5 61.86 -7.33 -6.91
N ALA A 6 61.08 -6.38 -7.44
CA ALA A 6 59.95 -5.81 -6.73
C ALA A 6 58.85 -6.88 -6.58
N ALA A 7 58.45 -7.16 -5.34
CA ALA A 7 57.38 -8.11 -5.05
C ALA A 7 56.03 -7.62 -5.63
N PRO A 8 55.22 -8.52 -6.21
CA PRO A 8 53.95 -8.13 -6.83
C PRO A 8 52.99 -7.58 -5.76
N ARG A 9 52.50 -6.36 -5.97
CA ARG A 9 51.56 -5.66 -5.09
C ARG A 9 50.23 -6.44 -5.08
N LYS A 10 49.93 -7.14 -3.99
CA LYS A 10 48.68 -7.91 -3.85
C LYS A 10 47.48 -6.99 -4.09
N LYS A 11 46.65 -7.33 -5.08
CA LYS A 11 45.44 -6.60 -5.46
C LYS A 11 44.45 -6.60 -4.28
N LYS A 12 44.14 -5.41 -3.71
CA LYS A 12 43.23 -5.23 -2.56
C LYS A 12 41.74 -5.24 -2.92
N TRP A 13 41.40 -5.37 -4.20
CA TRP A 13 40.05 -5.43 -4.75
C TRP A 13 39.08 -6.37 -3.99
N PRO A 14 39.43 -7.62 -3.61
CA PRO A 14 38.49 -8.49 -2.90
C PRO A 14 38.11 -7.97 -1.51
N LEU A 15 39.02 -7.27 -0.83
CA LEU A 15 38.74 -6.69 0.48
C LEU A 15 37.78 -5.50 0.37
N TYR A 16 37.92 -4.67 -0.67
CA TYR A 16 36.99 -3.57 -0.93
C TYR A 16 35.59 -4.08 -1.33
N CYS A 17 35.51 -5.13 -2.14
CA CYS A 17 34.23 -5.78 -2.46
C CYS A 17 33.53 -6.32 -1.21
N PHE A 18 34.29 -6.92 -0.29
CA PHE A 18 33.75 -7.38 0.99
C PHE A 18 33.19 -6.23 1.83
N TYR A 19 33.95 -5.15 2.03
CA TYR A 19 33.45 -3.99 2.78
C TYR A 19 32.23 -3.33 2.12
N ALA A 20 32.21 -3.24 0.79
CA ALA A 20 31.06 -2.72 0.06
C ALA A 20 29.82 -3.59 0.26
N ALA A 21 29.95 -4.92 0.19
CA ALA A 21 28.85 -5.84 0.45
C ALA A 21 28.31 -5.71 1.88
N VAL A 22 29.19 -5.63 2.87
CA VAL A 22 28.78 -5.41 4.28
C VAL A 22 28.07 -4.07 4.45
N ALA A 23 28.58 -3.00 3.85
CA ALA A 23 27.96 -1.68 3.91
C ALA A 23 26.56 -1.66 3.25
N MET A 24 26.39 -2.34 2.12
CA MET A 24 25.08 -2.47 1.47
C MET A 24 24.08 -3.25 2.33
N LEU A 25 24.50 -4.34 2.98
CA LEU A 25 23.64 -5.10 3.89
C LEU A 25 23.22 -4.27 5.11
N LEU A 26 24.14 -3.51 5.70
CA LEU A 26 23.82 -2.61 6.81
C LEU A 26 22.86 -1.51 6.37
N LEU A 27 23.07 -0.91 5.19
CA LEU A 27 22.17 0.10 4.65
C LEU A 27 20.77 -0.48 4.41
N ALA A 28 20.67 -1.67 3.79
CA ALA A 28 19.39 -2.35 3.59
C ALA A 28 18.68 -2.64 4.92
N GLY A 29 19.42 -3.07 5.95
CA GLY A 29 18.87 -3.27 7.30
C GLY A 29 18.35 -1.98 7.95
N VAL A 30 19.08 -0.87 7.81
CA VAL A 30 18.63 0.44 8.31
C VAL A 30 17.38 0.91 7.57
N LEU A 31 17.34 0.78 6.24
CA LEU A 31 16.18 1.15 5.43
C LEU A 31 14.94 0.31 5.81
N TYR A 32 15.13 -1.00 6.04
CA TYR A 32 14.06 -1.87 6.51
C TYR A 32 13.53 -1.45 7.89
N LEU A 33 14.42 -1.13 8.84
CA LEU A 33 14.01 -0.64 10.16
C LEU A 33 13.22 0.67 10.08
N VAL A 34 13.64 1.61 9.23
CA VAL A 34 12.92 2.87 8.99
C VAL A 34 11.54 2.59 8.39
N PHE A 35 11.44 1.67 7.42
CA PHE A 35 10.16 1.24 6.86
C PHE A 35 9.23 0.67 7.94
N CYS A 36 9.71 -0.27 8.76
CA CYS A 36 8.92 -0.83 9.86
C CYS A 36 8.49 0.23 10.87
N GLN A 37 9.36 1.21 11.18
CA GLN A 37 9.02 2.31 12.08
C GLN A 37 7.94 3.22 11.49
N ASN A 38 7.99 3.51 10.19
CA ASN A 38 6.97 4.33 9.52
C ASN A 38 5.60 3.63 9.54
N ILE A 39 5.54 2.35 9.16
CA ILE A 39 4.30 1.56 9.22
C ILE A 39 3.74 1.51 10.64
N ASN A 40 4.58 1.25 11.66
CA ASN A 40 4.13 1.21 13.05
C ASN A 40 3.67 2.58 13.56
N SER A 41 4.38 3.65 13.21
CA SER A 41 4.03 5.00 13.63
C SER A 41 2.68 5.42 13.08
N GLU A 42 2.37 5.03 11.84
CA GLU A 42 1.14 5.40 11.17
C GLU A 42 -0.01 4.46 11.53
N PHE A 43 0.22 3.15 11.49
CA PHE A 43 -0.84 2.14 11.54
C PHE A 43 -0.76 1.19 12.72
N GLY A 44 0.22 1.28 13.62
CA GLY A 44 0.40 0.33 14.73
C GLY A 44 -0.83 0.19 15.64
N HIS A 45 -1.69 1.20 15.71
CA HIS A 45 -2.98 1.16 16.42
C HIS A 45 -4.03 0.21 15.78
N ASN A 46 -3.73 -0.37 14.61
CA ASN A 46 -4.56 -1.35 13.92
C ASN A 46 -4.13 -2.80 14.18
N GLU A 47 -2.96 -3.03 14.80
CA GLU A 47 -2.41 -4.36 15.05
C GLU A 47 -3.40 -5.26 15.82
N GLU A 48 -4.02 -4.73 16.87
CA GLU A 48 -5.01 -5.47 17.67
C GLU A 48 -6.24 -5.92 16.83
N TYR A 49 -6.65 -5.12 15.86
CA TYR A 49 -7.82 -5.40 15.03
C TYR A 49 -7.52 -6.43 13.93
N PHE A 50 -6.36 -6.30 13.27
CA PHE A 50 -5.98 -7.20 12.18
C PHE A 50 -5.31 -8.50 12.66
N GLY A 51 -4.73 -8.50 13.86
CA GLY A 51 -4.02 -9.65 14.42
C GLY A 51 -2.84 -10.05 13.52
N GLU A 52 -2.66 -11.35 13.32
CA GLU A 52 -1.56 -11.91 12.50
C GLU A 52 -1.54 -11.38 11.05
N GLN A 53 -2.68 -10.92 10.51
CA GLN A 53 -2.71 -10.33 9.17
C GLN A 53 -1.91 -9.02 9.13
N PHE A 54 -1.78 -8.29 10.23
CA PHE A 54 -1.02 -7.04 10.25
C PHE A 54 0.46 -7.24 9.89
N ASP A 55 1.02 -8.43 10.17
CA ASP A 55 2.40 -8.76 9.82
C ASP A 55 2.65 -8.81 8.31
N GLU A 56 1.61 -8.97 7.50
CA GLU A 56 1.67 -8.92 6.03
C GLU A 56 2.18 -7.57 5.51
N LEU A 57 1.99 -6.46 6.25
CA LEU A 57 2.55 -5.14 5.90
C LEU A 57 4.08 -5.11 5.89
N TYR A 58 4.73 -6.02 6.63
CA TYR A 58 6.18 -6.15 6.69
C TYR A 58 6.74 -7.19 5.72
N ALA A 59 5.87 -7.91 5.01
CA ALA A 59 6.31 -8.83 3.98
C ALA A 59 6.99 -8.05 2.85
N LEU A 60 8.28 -8.30 2.65
CA LEU A 60 9.04 -7.78 1.52
C LEU A 60 8.67 -8.55 0.23
N SER A 61 7.41 -8.55 -0.13
CA SER A 61 6.96 -9.03 -1.44
C SER A 61 6.87 -7.83 -2.38
N GLY A 62 7.48 -7.97 -3.55
CA GLY A 62 7.38 -6.96 -4.60
C GLY A 62 5.93 -6.79 -5.02
N ILE A 63 5.47 -5.54 -5.06
CA ILE A 63 4.18 -5.18 -5.64
C ILE A 63 4.32 -5.36 -7.16
N ASP A 64 3.73 -6.42 -7.71
CA ASP A 64 3.55 -6.59 -9.16
C ASP A 64 2.56 -5.53 -9.66
N GLU A 65 3.09 -4.38 -10.08
CA GLU A 65 2.29 -3.23 -10.51
C GLU A 65 1.27 -3.59 -11.60
N ASP A 66 1.55 -4.57 -12.46
CA ASP A 66 0.64 -5.01 -13.52
C ASP A 66 -0.62 -5.69 -12.96
N VAL A 67 -0.50 -6.35 -11.80
CA VAL A 67 -1.62 -6.96 -11.07
C VAL A 67 -2.36 -5.92 -10.25
N PHE A 68 -1.62 -5.08 -9.52
CA PHE A 68 -2.20 -4.26 -8.46
C PHE A 68 -2.71 -2.90 -8.92
N SER A 69 -2.08 -2.28 -9.92
CA SER A 69 -2.50 -0.96 -10.40
C SER A 69 -3.94 -0.92 -10.92
N PRO A 70 -4.41 -1.92 -11.71
CA PRO A 70 -5.82 -1.95 -12.15
C PRO A 70 -6.81 -2.12 -11.00
N ILE A 71 -6.42 -2.84 -9.93
CA ILE A 71 -7.27 -3.07 -8.76
C ILE A 71 -7.33 -1.80 -7.90
N LEU A 72 -6.18 -1.16 -7.68
CA LEU A 72 -6.09 0.13 -6.97
C LEU A 72 -6.90 1.21 -7.70
N ALA A 73 -6.84 1.25 -9.03
CA ALA A 73 -7.63 2.18 -9.84
C ALA A 73 -9.15 1.96 -9.68
N GLN A 74 -9.60 0.70 -9.57
CA GLN A 74 -11.02 0.40 -9.31
C GLN A 74 -11.45 0.89 -7.92
N GLY A 75 -10.64 0.62 -6.89
CA GLY A 75 -10.91 1.11 -5.53
C GLY A 75 -10.92 2.64 -5.45
N LEU A 76 -9.97 3.30 -6.11
CA LEU A 76 -9.92 4.77 -6.19
C LEU A 76 -11.13 5.33 -6.94
N SER A 77 -11.56 4.69 -8.03
CA SER A 77 -12.78 5.09 -8.73
C SER A 77 -14.02 4.99 -7.84
N ALA A 78 -14.13 3.95 -7.01
CA ALA A 78 -15.24 3.82 -6.06
C ALA A 78 -15.18 4.89 -4.96
N LEU A 79 -13.98 5.16 -4.41
CA LEU A 79 -13.76 6.24 -3.44
C LEU A 79 -14.14 7.63 -4.00
N GLN A 80 -14.06 7.84 -5.31
CA GLN A 80 -14.41 9.12 -5.93
C GLN A 80 -15.88 9.22 -6.35
N THR A 81 -16.67 8.16 -6.12
CA THR A 81 -18.06 8.10 -6.57
C THR A 81 -19.00 8.73 -5.56
N ILE A 82 -19.70 9.79 -5.99
CA ILE A 82 -20.93 10.28 -5.37
C ILE A 82 -22.08 9.85 -6.28
N GLY A 83 -23.10 9.21 -5.73
CA GLY A 83 -24.22 8.81 -6.55
C GLY A 83 -25.36 8.15 -5.80
N THR A 84 -26.25 7.56 -6.57
CA THR A 84 -27.31 6.68 -6.09
C THR A 84 -26.75 5.33 -5.66
N GLN A 85 -27.51 4.60 -4.85
CA GLN A 85 -27.18 3.22 -4.50
C GLN A 85 -26.96 2.30 -5.72
N GLU A 86 -27.64 2.56 -6.86
CA GLU A 86 -27.44 1.80 -8.09
C GLU A 86 -26.05 2.05 -8.70
N GLU A 87 -25.64 3.32 -8.82
CA GLU A 87 -24.32 3.71 -9.33
C GLU A 87 -23.20 3.20 -8.44
N ILE A 88 -23.38 3.31 -7.11
CA ILE A 88 -22.40 2.84 -6.13
C ILE A 88 -22.29 1.30 -6.16
N SER A 89 -23.42 0.59 -6.26
CA SER A 89 -23.44 -0.88 -6.31
C SER A 89 -22.74 -1.45 -7.54
N ALA A 90 -22.62 -0.67 -8.63
CA ALA A 90 -21.88 -1.09 -9.82
C ALA A 90 -20.39 -1.34 -9.56
N HIS A 91 -19.83 -0.83 -8.45
CA HIS A 91 -18.46 -1.07 -8.01
C HIS A 91 -18.27 -2.40 -7.25
N GLY A 92 -19.31 -3.22 -7.09
CA GLY A 92 -19.21 -4.54 -6.46
C GLY A 92 -18.76 -4.45 -5.01
N VAL A 93 -17.69 -5.16 -4.64
CA VAL A 93 -17.16 -5.16 -3.27
C VAL A 93 -16.68 -3.77 -2.83
N PHE A 94 -16.24 -2.93 -3.78
CA PHE A 94 -15.83 -1.56 -3.51
C PHE A 94 -16.99 -0.58 -3.29
N SER A 95 -18.24 -1.00 -3.48
CA SER A 95 -19.43 -0.15 -3.27
C SER A 95 -19.47 0.50 -1.87
N ARG A 96 -18.87 -0.14 -0.86
CA ARG A 96 -18.74 0.40 0.50
C ARG A 96 -17.99 1.73 0.60
N TYR A 97 -17.23 2.13 -0.43
CA TYR A 97 -16.49 3.38 -0.47
C TYR A 97 -17.26 4.53 -1.12
N GLY A 98 -18.35 4.24 -1.84
CA GLY A 98 -19.14 5.26 -2.50
C GLY A 98 -19.93 6.13 -1.53
N VAL A 99 -20.12 7.40 -1.89
CA VAL A 99 -20.91 8.36 -1.11
C VAL A 99 -22.35 8.36 -1.61
N ASP A 100 -23.25 7.77 -0.83
CA ASP A 100 -24.68 7.73 -1.15
C ASP A 100 -25.35 9.08 -0.89
N LEU A 101 -25.90 9.69 -1.94
CA LEU A 101 -26.65 10.94 -1.89
C LEU A 101 -27.90 10.86 -0.98
N SER A 102 -28.41 9.66 -0.70
CA SER A 102 -29.51 9.51 0.27
C SER A 102 -29.05 9.78 1.71
N SER A 103 -27.78 9.49 2.01
CA SER A 103 -27.16 9.66 3.34
C SER A 103 -26.46 11.01 3.46
N TYR A 104 -25.92 11.54 2.35
CA TYR A 104 -25.26 12.84 2.27
C TYR A 104 -25.83 13.68 1.11
N PRO A 105 -27.05 14.23 1.23
CA PRO A 105 -27.72 14.99 0.16
C PRO A 105 -26.97 16.24 -0.30
N GLU A 106 -26.13 16.80 0.57
CA GLU A 106 -25.29 17.97 0.32
C GLU A 106 -23.97 17.67 -0.39
N ALA A 107 -23.60 16.38 -0.53
CA ALA A 107 -22.36 15.98 -1.17
C ALA A 107 -22.30 16.45 -2.63
N HIS A 108 -21.22 17.16 -2.97
CA HIS A 108 -21.02 17.75 -4.29
C HIS A 108 -19.73 17.30 -4.96
N SER A 109 -18.65 17.13 -4.19
CA SER A 109 -17.36 16.66 -4.71
C SER A 109 -16.62 15.80 -3.70
N VAL A 110 -15.70 14.95 -4.19
CA VAL A 110 -14.83 14.12 -3.37
C VAL A 110 -13.38 14.34 -3.75
N SER A 111 -12.53 14.50 -2.73
CA SER A 111 -11.08 14.36 -2.83
C SER A 111 -10.72 13.00 -2.23
N ALA A 112 -10.09 12.12 -3.01
CA ALA A 112 -9.64 10.82 -2.52
C ALA A 112 -8.26 10.48 -3.05
N LYS A 113 -7.47 9.81 -2.20
CA LYS A 113 -6.17 9.24 -2.54
C LYS A 113 -6.08 7.85 -1.96
N ALA A 114 -5.45 6.93 -2.68
CA ALA A 114 -5.19 5.57 -2.23
C ALA A 114 -3.78 5.15 -2.67
N GLU A 115 -3.07 4.44 -1.79
CA GLU A 115 -1.71 3.95 -2.02
C GLU A 115 -1.63 2.48 -1.59
N ALA A 116 -1.02 1.64 -2.43
CA ALA A 116 -0.70 0.26 -2.05
C ALA A 116 0.56 0.24 -1.17
N LEU A 117 0.43 -0.31 0.03
CA LEU A 117 1.52 -0.40 1.01
C LEU A 117 2.30 -1.71 0.91
N ALA A 118 1.57 -2.82 0.78
CA ALA A 118 2.11 -4.16 0.70
C ALA A 118 1.17 -5.04 -0.10
N ALA A 119 1.70 -6.02 -0.80
CA ALA A 119 0.86 -6.95 -1.54
C ALA A 119 1.60 -8.26 -1.76
N SER A 120 0.88 -9.37 -1.78
CA SER A 120 1.44 -10.69 -2.06
C SER A 120 0.46 -11.51 -2.86
N ILE A 121 0.98 -12.22 -3.85
CA ILE A 121 0.23 -13.16 -4.69
C ILE A 121 0.86 -14.54 -4.55
N ASP A 122 0.05 -15.53 -4.23
CA ASP A 122 0.42 -16.94 -4.30
C ASP A 122 -0.61 -17.71 -5.13
N GLY A 123 -0.16 -18.24 -6.28
CA GLY A 123 -1.02 -18.91 -7.25
C GLY A 123 -2.15 -18.00 -7.76
N ASN A 124 -3.39 -18.33 -7.38
CA ASN A 124 -4.61 -17.64 -7.81
C ASN A 124 -5.25 -16.79 -6.70
N SER A 125 -4.54 -16.55 -5.59
CA SER A 125 -5.04 -15.78 -4.45
C SER A 125 -3.97 -14.87 -3.89
N GLY A 126 -4.37 -13.85 -3.15
CA GLY A 126 -3.44 -12.95 -2.50
C GLY A 126 -4.12 -11.84 -1.73
N TYR A 127 -3.37 -10.79 -1.44
CA TYR A 127 -3.87 -9.60 -0.78
C TYR A 127 -3.18 -8.33 -1.27
N ILE A 128 -3.83 -7.20 -0.99
CA ILE A 128 -3.30 -5.85 -1.12
C ILE A 128 -3.65 -5.08 0.16
N TRP A 129 -2.65 -4.50 0.79
CA TRP A 129 -2.83 -3.49 1.82
C TRP A 129 -2.84 -2.12 1.18
N VAL A 130 -3.87 -1.35 1.46
CA VAL A 130 -4.09 -0.03 0.91
C VAL A 130 -4.28 0.96 2.05
N ALA A 131 -3.56 2.08 1.98
CA ALA A 131 -3.86 3.25 2.78
C ALA A 131 -4.62 4.27 1.92
N TYR A 132 -5.72 4.82 2.44
CA TYR A 132 -6.48 5.81 1.70
C TYR A 132 -7.00 6.94 2.59
N VAL A 133 -7.37 8.04 1.93
CA VAL A 133 -8.15 9.14 2.50
C VAL A 133 -9.28 9.47 1.55
N GLN A 134 -10.42 9.88 2.11
CA GLN A 134 -11.57 10.35 1.35
C GLN A 134 -12.19 11.52 2.09
N GLU A 135 -12.33 12.65 1.42
CA GLU A 135 -12.95 13.86 1.94
C GLU A 135 -14.06 14.29 1.00
N VAL A 136 -15.26 14.46 1.55
CA VAL A 136 -16.48 14.83 0.82
C VAL A 136 -16.79 16.28 1.14
N TYR A 137 -17.07 17.06 0.10
CA TYR A 137 -17.33 18.49 0.19
C TYR A 137 -18.70 18.84 -0.39
N ASP A 138 -19.33 19.84 0.20
CA ASP A 138 -20.55 20.44 -0.36
C ASP A 138 -20.25 21.40 -1.52
N ALA A 139 -21.30 22.01 -2.07
CA ALA A 139 -21.18 22.97 -3.17
C ALA A 139 -20.55 24.32 -2.77
N GLN A 140 -20.37 24.59 -1.48
CA GLN A 140 -19.67 25.75 -0.95
C GLN A 140 -18.18 25.46 -0.71
N GLY A 141 -17.78 24.19 -0.81
CA GLY A 141 -16.41 23.72 -0.53
C GLY A 141 -16.17 23.41 0.95
N GLU A 142 -17.23 23.31 1.76
CA GLU A 142 -17.11 22.92 3.17
C GLU A 142 -17.08 21.39 3.28
N LEU A 143 -16.26 20.89 4.21
CA LEU A 143 -16.12 19.45 4.46
C LEU A 143 -17.38 18.91 5.17
N VAL A 144 -18.02 17.91 4.58
CA VAL A 144 -19.27 17.30 5.12
C VAL A 144 -19.07 15.88 5.64
N SER A 145 -18.10 15.15 5.11
CA SER A 145 -17.74 13.81 5.57
C SER A 145 -16.27 13.52 5.26
N ALA A 146 -15.63 12.70 6.10
CA ALA A 146 -14.26 12.27 5.88
C ALA A 146 -14.04 10.84 6.38
N SER A 147 -13.27 10.07 5.61
CA SER A 147 -12.67 8.81 6.01
C SER A 147 -11.16 9.01 6.01
N GLY A 148 -10.59 9.23 7.20
CA GLY A 148 -9.19 9.59 7.39
C GLY A 148 -8.85 11.02 6.94
N ASN A 149 -7.57 11.37 7.06
CA ASN A 149 -6.95 12.58 6.52
C ASN A 149 -5.45 12.32 6.25
N GLU A 150 -4.71 13.30 5.73
CA GLU A 150 -3.29 13.14 5.39
C GLU A 150 -2.40 12.74 6.59
N ASP A 151 -2.80 13.05 7.83
CA ASP A 151 -2.08 12.68 9.05
C ASP A 151 -2.56 11.34 9.64
N ALA A 152 -3.72 10.84 9.21
CA ALA A 152 -4.37 9.64 9.72
C ALA A 152 -5.16 8.94 8.61
N ARG A 153 -4.43 8.22 7.74
CA ARG A 153 -5.03 7.46 6.63
C ARG A 153 -5.74 6.21 7.14
N ILE A 154 -6.76 5.79 6.42
CA ILE A 154 -7.47 4.53 6.70
C ILE A 154 -6.70 3.37 6.10
N LEU A 155 -6.40 2.37 6.93
CA LEU A 155 -5.75 1.13 6.51
C LEU A 155 -6.80 0.08 6.15
N SER A 156 -6.73 -0.44 4.94
CA SER A 156 -7.65 -1.43 4.42
C SER A 156 -6.91 -2.61 3.81
N ARG A 157 -7.36 -3.83 4.11
CA ARG A 157 -6.82 -5.08 3.53
C ARG A 157 -7.80 -5.62 2.52
N TRP A 158 -7.39 -5.72 1.26
CA TRP A 158 -8.18 -6.27 0.17
C TRP A 158 -7.69 -7.68 -0.14
N SER A 159 -8.56 -8.68 0.03
CA SER A 159 -8.29 -10.04 -0.45
C SER A 159 -8.55 -10.08 -1.96
N VAL A 160 -7.65 -10.70 -2.73
CA VAL A 160 -7.76 -10.81 -4.18
C VAL A 160 -7.71 -12.26 -4.64
N GLU A 161 -8.50 -12.58 -5.66
CA GLU A 161 -8.51 -13.88 -6.31
C GLU A 161 -8.51 -13.72 -7.83
N LYS A 162 -7.89 -14.68 -8.53
CA LYS A 162 -7.87 -14.74 -9.98
C LYS A 162 -9.07 -15.55 -10.48
N LEU A 163 -10.10 -14.84 -10.93
CA LEU A 163 -11.34 -15.41 -11.46
C LEU A 163 -11.37 -15.19 -12.98
N ASP A 164 -11.61 -16.26 -13.74
CA ASP A 164 -11.66 -16.22 -15.22
C ASP A 164 -10.44 -15.53 -15.89
N GLY A 165 -9.27 -15.63 -15.24
CA GLY A 165 -8.02 -15.03 -15.72
C GLY A 165 -7.79 -13.57 -15.29
N ALA A 166 -8.75 -12.93 -14.61
CA ALA A 166 -8.65 -11.56 -14.11
C ALA A 166 -8.57 -11.53 -12.57
N TRP A 167 -7.73 -10.65 -12.03
CA TRP A 167 -7.67 -10.43 -10.59
C TRP A 167 -8.85 -9.58 -10.12
N THR A 168 -9.55 -10.08 -9.10
CA THR A 168 -10.76 -9.47 -8.54
C THR A 168 -10.63 -9.37 -7.03
N VAL A 169 -11.08 -8.27 -6.43
CA VAL A 169 -11.20 -8.16 -4.97
C VAL A 169 -12.43 -8.93 -4.50
N THR A 170 -12.22 -9.85 -3.57
CA THR A 170 -13.28 -10.71 -3.01
C THR A 170 -13.73 -10.27 -1.62
N GLU A 171 -12.86 -9.60 -0.88
CA GLU A 171 -13.13 -9.14 0.49
C GLU A 171 -12.36 -7.87 0.80
N ILE A 172 -12.97 -6.98 1.60
CA ILE A 172 -12.32 -5.80 2.16
C ILE A 172 -12.48 -5.86 3.69
N LYS A 173 -11.35 -5.85 4.39
CA LYS A 173 -11.30 -5.78 5.85
C LYS A 173 -10.71 -4.45 6.30
N GLU A 174 -11.41 -3.76 7.18
CA GLU A 174 -11.08 -2.43 7.64
C GLU A 174 -11.58 -2.23 9.07
N LYS A 175 -10.81 -1.52 9.88
CA LYS A 175 -11.21 -1.18 11.24
C LYS A 175 -12.33 -0.12 11.18
N PRO A 176 -13.48 -0.34 11.84
CA PRO A 176 -14.59 0.62 11.88
C PRO A 176 -14.21 1.96 12.54
#